data_AF-A0A962PFQ5-F1
#
_entry.id   AF-A0A962PFQ5-F1
#
_cell.length_a   1.000
_cell.length_b   1.000
_cell.length_c   1.000
_cell.angle_alpha   90.00
_cell.angle_beta   90.00
_cell.angle_gamma   90.00
#
_symmetry.space_group_name_H-M   'P 1'
#
loop_
_entity.id
_entity.type
_entity.pdbx_description
1 polymer ?
#
loop_
_entity_poly.entity_id
_entity_poly.type
_entity_poly.pdbx_seq_one_letter_code
_entity_poly.pdbx_strand_id
1 'polypeptide(L)'
;MDYHPHVHLVVPGGALNPLRRQWKTLRGKYLFNEQALAQVFRARVLAAIREAGLALPNAVPSTWIAPCTHAGRGLPALKYLSRYLYRGGYWRATDYRRGRRTGHLPLPGQQDRR
;
A
#
# COMPACT_ATOMS: atom_id res chain seq x y z
N MET A 1 -6.87 -6.69 21.37
CA MET A 1 -7.01 -6.95 19.92
C MET A 1 -7.06 -5.59 19.24
N ASP A 2 -5.96 -5.15 18.65
CA ASP A 2 -5.89 -3.86 17.97
C ASP A 2 -6.49 -3.99 16.57
N TYR A 3 -7.72 -3.49 16.39
CA TYR A 3 -8.37 -3.45 15.09
C TYR A 3 -7.78 -2.31 14.26
N HIS A 4 -7.02 -2.64 13.21
CA HIS A 4 -6.37 -1.66 12.32
C HIS A 4 -6.84 -1.84 10.87
N PRO A 5 -8.05 -1.34 10.53
CA PRO A 5 -8.60 -1.47 9.19
C PRO A 5 -7.72 -0.68 8.20
N HIS A 6 -7.22 -1.35 7.18
CA HIS A 6 -6.38 -0.77 6.14
C HIS A 6 -6.76 -1.36 4.78
N VAL A 7 -6.53 -0.58 3.72
CA VAL A 7 -6.86 -0.95 2.34
C VAL A 7 -5.63 -0.83 1.46
N HIS A 8 -5.42 -1.80 0.58
CA HIS A 8 -4.36 -1.77 -0.42
C HIS A 8 -4.96 -1.54 -1.81
N LEU A 9 -4.49 -0.50 -2.49
CA LEU A 9 -4.98 -0.07 -3.79
C LEU A 9 -3.82 -0.05 -4.78
N VAL A 10 -4.02 -0.65 -5.96
CA VAL A 10 -3.08 -0.54 -7.08
C VAL A 10 -3.73 0.35 -8.13
N VAL A 11 -3.12 1.50 -8.38
CA VAL A 11 -3.59 2.47 -9.37
C VAL A 11 -2.61 2.49 -10.53
N PRO A 12 -3.08 2.41 -11.80
CA PRO A 12 -2.19 2.48 -12.92
C PRO A 12 -1.51 3.86 -13.01
N GLY A 13 -0.26 3.89 -13.47
CA GLY A 13 0.54 5.10 -13.60
C GLY A 13 0.12 6.01 -14.77
N GLY A 14 -1.17 6.14 -15.05
CA GLY A 14 -1.71 6.93 -16.14
C GLY A 14 -3.23 6.94 -16.18
N ALA A 15 -3.78 7.71 -17.11
CA ALA A 15 -5.23 7.84 -17.30
C ALA A 15 -5.57 7.76 -18.79
N LEU A 16 -6.76 7.25 -19.09
CA LEU A 16 -7.32 7.27 -20.43
C LEU A 16 -7.94 8.64 -20.70
N ASN A 17 -7.57 9.29 -21.81
CA ASN A 17 -8.29 10.44 -22.31
C ASN A 17 -9.54 9.94 -23.07
N PRO A 18 -10.77 10.19 -22.60
CA PRO A 18 -11.97 9.64 -23.21
C PRO A 18 -12.25 10.24 -24.59
N LEU A 19 -11.97 11.53 -24.79
CA LEU A 19 -12.21 12.22 -26.06
C LEU A 19 -11.30 11.73 -27.18
N ARG A 20 -10.02 11.48 -26.86
CA ARG A 20 -9.00 11.07 -27.83
C ARG A 20 -8.77 9.55 -27.84
N ARG A 21 -9.41 8.81 -26.93
CA ARG A 21 -9.20 7.37 -26.67
C ARG A 21 -7.71 7.00 -26.52
N GLN A 22 -6.93 7.90 -25.92
CA GLN A 22 -5.47 7.79 -25.83
C GLN A 22 -5.02 7.62 -24.38
N TRP A 23 -4.08 6.71 -24.16
CA TRP A 23 -3.43 6.56 -22.86
C TRP A 23 -2.46 7.71 -22.60
N LYS A 24 -2.58 8.36 -21.44
CA LYS A 24 -1.61 9.34 -20.95
C LYS A 24 -0.91 8.79 -19.72
N THR A 25 0.38 8.53 -19.86
CA THR A 25 1.24 8.10 -18.76
C THR A 25 1.61 9.30 -17.88
N LEU A 26 1.63 9.11 -16.57
CA LEU A 26 2.15 10.07 -15.62
C LEU A 26 3.66 10.22 -15.81
N ARG A 27 4.16 11.46 -15.74
CA ARG A 27 5.61 11.73 -15.83
C ARG A 27 6.37 11.42 -14.53
N GLY A 28 5.66 11.20 -13.42
CA GLY A 28 6.23 10.99 -12.10
C GLY A 28 6.10 9.55 -11.59
N LYS A 29 6.66 9.30 -10.40
CA LYS A 29 6.64 7.98 -9.74
C LYS A 29 5.38 7.72 -8.91
N TYR A 30 4.66 8.77 -8.52
CA TYR A 30 3.45 8.67 -7.70
C TYR A 30 2.36 9.60 -8.27
N LEU A 31 1.10 9.16 -8.17
CA LEU A 31 -0.07 9.87 -8.70
C LEU A 31 -0.54 10.98 -7.76
N PHE A 32 -0.47 10.75 -6.45
CA PHE A 32 -0.91 11.69 -5.42
C PHE A 32 0.20 11.91 -4.40
N ASN A 33 0.23 13.12 -3.82
CA ASN A 33 1.00 13.37 -2.61
C ASN A 33 0.35 12.59 -1.45
N GLU A 34 1.15 11.82 -0.72
CA GLU A 34 0.69 10.95 0.38
C GLU A 34 -0.07 11.72 1.48
N GLN A 35 0.44 12.88 1.89
CA GLN A 35 -0.19 13.67 2.95
C GLN A 35 -1.53 14.26 2.50
N ALA A 36 -1.58 14.78 1.28
CA ALA A 36 -2.81 15.29 0.70
C ALA A 36 -3.86 14.18 0.53
N LEU A 37 -3.43 13.00 0.07
CA LEU A 37 -4.31 11.85 -0.08
C LEU A 37 -4.87 11.37 1.26
N ALA A 38 -4.03 11.29 2.29
CA ALA A 38 -4.47 10.89 3.63
C ALA A 38 -5.52 11.86 4.20
N GLN A 39 -5.33 13.17 4.01
CA GLN A 39 -6.30 14.18 4.45
C GLN A 39 -7.65 14.05 3.73
N VAL A 40 -7.62 13.94 2.40
CA VAL A 40 -8.86 13.78 1.60
C VAL A 40 -9.55 12.46 1.93
N PHE A 41 -8.79 11.37 2.04
CA PHE A 41 -9.33 10.06 2.39
C PHE A 41 -10.03 10.09 3.75
N ARG A 42 -9.38 10.66 4.78
CA ARG A 42 -9.98 10.87 6.10
C ARG A 42 -11.30 11.64 5.98
N ALA A 43 -11.30 12.78 5.28
CA ALA A 43 -12.50 13.60 5.15
C ALA A 43 -13.65 12.86 4.45
N ARG A 44 -13.36 12.07 3.41
CA ARG A 44 -14.35 11.28 2.68
C ARG A 44 -14.90 10.12 3.49
N VAL A 45 -14.05 9.39 4.21
CA VAL A 45 -14.48 8.29 5.09
C VAL A 45 -15.38 8.82 6.21
N LEU A 46 -14.97 9.90 6.91
CA LEU A 46 -15.77 10.48 7.98
C LEU A 46 -17.11 11.03 7.49
N ALA A 47 -17.13 11.63 6.28
CA ALA A 47 -18.37 12.07 5.66
C ALA A 47 -19.30 10.89 5.34
N ALA A 48 -18.78 9.82 4.73
CA ALA A 48 -19.57 8.63 4.40
C ALA A 48 -20.14 7.93 5.64
N ILE A 49 -19.37 7.85 6.74
CA ILE A 49 -19.86 7.28 8.01
C ILE A 49 -21.01 8.11 8.58
N ARG A 50 -20.90 9.44 8.54
CA ARG A 50 -21.98 10.34 8.97
C ARG A 50 -23.21 10.22 8.09
N GLU A 51 -23.04 10.16 6.77
CA GLU A 51 -24.13 9.97 5.81
C GLU A 51 -24.83 8.63 6.00
N ALA A 52 -24.11 7.59 6.41
CA ALA A 52 -24.67 6.29 6.78
C ALA A 52 -25.39 6.28 8.14
N GLY A 53 -25.46 7.40 8.86
CA GLY A 53 -26.11 7.51 10.17
C GLY A 53 -25.36 6.79 11.31
N LEU A 54 -24.10 6.43 11.10
CA LEU A 54 -23.29 5.73 12.09
C LEU A 54 -22.60 6.74 13.03
N ALA A 55 -22.60 6.43 14.32
CA ALA A 55 -21.88 7.24 15.31
C ALA A 55 -20.37 7.07 15.14
N LEU A 56 -19.65 8.19 15.08
CA LEU A 56 -18.20 8.18 15.13
C LEU A 56 -17.75 7.98 16.59
N PRO A 57 -16.70 7.18 16.83
CA PRO A 57 -16.13 7.05 18.16
C PRO A 57 -15.58 8.40 18.65
N ASN A 58 -15.63 8.64 19.97
CA ASN A 58 -15.22 9.91 20.59
C ASN A 58 -13.76 10.31 20.27
N ALA A 59 -12.91 9.34 19.95
CA ALA A 59 -11.50 9.56 19.64
C ALA A 59 -11.15 9.06 18.23
N VAL A 60 -11.62 9.76 17.20
CA VAL A 60 -11.11 9.54 15.84
C VAL A 60 -9.68 10.09 15.75
N PRO A 61 -8.69 9.29 15.35
CA PRO A 61 -7.34 9.78 15.14
C PRO A 61 -7.30 10.97 14.18
N SER A 62 -6.57 12.02 14.55
CA SER A 62 -6.33 13.18 13.70
C SER A 62 -5.34 12.86 12.57
N THR A 63 -4.35 12.02 12.86
CA THR A 63 -3.31 11.60 11.91
C THR A 63 -3.72 10.35 11.16
N TRP A 64 -3.78 10.46 9.84
CA TRP A 64 -4.02 9.34 8.92
C TRP A 64 -2.82 9.23 7.97
N ILE A 65 -2.50 8.01 7.56
CA ILE A 65 -1.35 7.73 6.70
C ILE A 65 -1.87 7.03 5.44
N ALA A 66 -1.40 7.45 4.27
CA ALA A 66 -1.74 6.85 2.98
C ALA A 66 -0.47 6.60 2.16
N PRO A 67 0.35 5.59 2.53
CA PRO A 67 1.65 5.36 1.90
C PRO A 67 1.50 5.14 0.41
N CYS A 68 2.10 6.04 -0.38
CA CYS A 68 2.05 5.98 -1.84
C CYS A 68 3.41 5.58 -2.39
N THR A 69 3.55 4.32 -2.82
CA THR A 69 4.80 3.81 -3.38
C THR A 69 4.65 3.33 -4.82
N HIS A 70 5.72 3.48 -5.59
CA HIS A 70 5.79 2.99 -6.97
C HIS A 70 6.05 1.48 -6.98
N ALA A 71 5.02 0.68 -7.24
CA ALA A 71 5.10 -0.79 -7.23
C ALA A 71 5.86 -1.40 -8.43
N GLY A 72 6.20 -0.60 -9.46
CA GLY A 72 6.85 -1.08 -10.68
C GLY A 72 5.88 -1.30 -11.85
N ARG A 73 6.38 -1.91 -12.93
CA ARG A 73 5.59 -2.24 -14.14
C ARG A 73 5.56 -3.75 -14.35
N GLY A 74 4.39 -4.31 -14.70
CA GLY A 74 4.25 -5.73 -15.02
C GLY A 74 4.27 -6.65 -13.79
N LEU A 75 5.03 -7.74 -13.87
CA LEU A 75 5.07 -8.82 -12.86
C LEU A 75 5.33 -8.36 -11.40
N PRO A 76 6.18 -7.35 -11.12
CA PRO A 76 6.34 -6.79 -9.76
C PRO A 76 5.06 -6.20 -9.17
N ALA A 77 4.26 -5.48 -9.96
CA ALA A 77 2.98 -4.91 -9.50
C ALA A 77 1.95 -6.02 -9.24
N LEU A 78 1.93 -7.06 -10.09
CA LEU A 78 1.08 -8.23 -9.89
C LEU A 78 1.49 -9.03 -8.65
N LYS A 79 2.79 -9.21 -8.41
CA LYS A 79 3.34 -9.83 -7.18
C LYS A 79 3.08 -9.00 -5.92
N TYR A 80 2.94 -7.68 -6.05
CA TYR A 80 2.48 -6.85 -4.94
C TYR A 80 1.04 -7.24 -4.61
N LEU A 81 0.13 -7.14 -5.57
CA LEU A 81 -1.30 -7.42 -5.35
C LEU A 81 -1.59 -8.86 -4.93
N SER A 82 -0.90 -9.85 -5.51
CA SER A 82 -1.12 -11.27 -5.20
C SER A 82 -0.85 -11.59 -3.72
N ARG A 83 0.08 -10.88 -3.08
CA ARG A 83 0.35 -11.05 -1.64
C ARG A 83 -0.80 -10.59 -0.75
N TYR A 84 -1.64 -9.66 -1.20
CA TYR A 84 -2.79 -9.16 -0.45
C TYR A 84 -4.07 -9.91 -0.80
N LEU A 85 -4.20 -10.41 -2.04
CA LEU A 85 -5.33 -11.25 -2.44
C LEU A 85 -5.26 -12.64 -1.80
N TYR A 86 -4.07 -13.23 -1.68
CA TYR A 86 -3.90 -14.61 -1.18
C TYR A 86 -3.55 -14.71 0.31
N ARG A 87 -3.30 -13.58 1.01
CA ARG A 87 -2.83 -13.61 2.40
C ARG A 87 -3.63 -12.62 3.25
N GLY A 88 -4.68 -13.13 3.88
CA GLY A 88 -5.30 -12.48 5.02
C GLY A 88 -4.36 -12.55 6.23
N GLY A 89 -4.08 -11.40 6.86
CA GLY A 89 -3.51 -11.31 8.21
C GLY A 89 -1.98 -11.46 8.33
N TYR A 90 -1.39 -10.52 9.08
CA TYR A 90 -0.01 -10.44 9.58
C TYR A 90 1.07 -9.86 8.66
N TRP A 91 1.23 -8.53 8.75
CA TRP A 91 2.44 -7.80 8.38
C TRP A 91 3.56 -8.07 9.38
N ARG A 92 4.66 -8.70 8.94
CA ARG A 92 5.98 -8.44 9.53
C ARG A 92 6.72 -7.54 8.55
N ALA A 93 7.05 -6.32 8.99
CA ALA A 93 7.79 -5.35 8.21
C ALA A 93 9.16 -5.92 7.82
N THR A 94 9.33 -6.30 6.56
CA THR A 94 10.66 -6.55 6.01
C THR A 94 11.20 -5.28 5.39
N ASP A 95 12.11 -4.69 6.18
CA ASP A 95 13.08 -3.63 5.90
C ASP A 95 13.25 -3.28 4.41
N TYR A 96 12.72 -2.12 4.01
CA TYR A 96 13.09 -1.44 2.78
C TYR A 96 14.31 -0.56 3.09
N ARG A 97 15.49 -1.17 3.25
CA ARG A 97 16.77 -0.43 3.27
C ARG A 97 17.60 -0.73 2.04
N ARG A 98 17.85 0.36 1.31
CA ARG A 98 18.85 0.54 0.26
C ARG A 98 20.17 -0.16 0.60
N GLY A 99 20.66 -0.94 -0.37
CA GLY A 99 22.06 -1.26 -0.67
C GLY A 99 23.08 -1.29 0.47
N ARG A 100 23.53 -2.50 0.83
CA ARG A 100 24.95 -2.79 1.10
C ARG A 100 25.22 -4.29 0.89
N ARG A 101 26.22 -4.61 0.07
CA ARG A 101 26.84 -5.94 -0.01
C ARG A 101 27.53 -6.21 1.34
N THR A 102 27.20 -7.33 1.97
CA THR A 102 28.11 -8.34 2.58
C THR A 102 27.31 -9.21 3.55
N GLY A 103 27.60 -10.51 3.57
CA GLY A 103 27.10 -11.44 4.59
C GLY A 103 26.38 -12.64 3.99
N HIS A 104 27.16 -13.64 3.59
CA HIS A 104 26.69 -15.01 3.41
C HIS A 104 26.19 -15.53 4.76
N LEU A 105 24.93 -15.98 4.84
CA LEU A 105 24.42 -16.74 5.98
C LEU A 105 23.80 -18.04 5.43
N PRO A 106 24.22 -19.22 5.91
CA PRO A 106 23.94 -20.50 5.27
C PRO A 106 22.50 -20.96 5.49
N LEU A 107 22.03 -21.83 4.59
CA LEU A 107 20.73 -22.48 4.67
C LEU A 107 20.70 -23.50 5.83
N PRO A 108 19.58 -23.62 6.56
CA PRO A 108 19.45 -24.59 7.65
C PRO A 108 19.16 -25.98 7.07
N GLY A 109 20.08 -26.93 7.27
CA GLY A 109 19.86 -28.31 6.86
C GLY A 109 21.13 -29.13 6.66
N GLN A 110 21.93 -29.31 7.71
CA GLN A 110 22.78 -30.50 7.83
C GLN A 110 23.15 -30.72 9.31
N GLN A 111 22.37 -31.56 9.98
CA GLN A 111 22.91 -32.47 10.98
C GLN A 111 23.87 -33.41 10.23
N ASP A 112 25.08 -33.63 10.74
CA ASP A 112 25.46 -34.92 11.36
C ASP A 112 27.00 -35.05 11.46
N ARG A 113 27.43 -35.60 12.60
CA ARG A 113 28.67 -36.34 12.92
C ARG A 113 30.01 -35.64 13.21
N ARG A 114 30.40 -35.92 14.47
CA ARG A 114 31.72 -36.04 15.11
C ARG A 114 32.29 -34.78 15.76
#